data_AF-A0A3Q9W221-F1
#
_entry.id   AF-A0A3Q9W221-F1
#
_cell.length_a   1.000
_cell.length_b   1.000
_cell.length_c   1.000
_cell.angle_alpha   90.00
_cell.angle_beta   90.00
_cell.angle_gamma   90.00
#
_symmetry.space_group_name_H-M   'P 1'
#
loop_
_entity.id
_entity.type
_entity.pdbx_description
1 polymer ?
#
loop_
_entity_poly.entity_id
_entity_poly.type
_entity_poly.pdbx_seq_one_letter_code
_entity_poly.pdbx_strand_id
1 'polypeptide(L)'
;MRTLHALLAISAVTVTALVQAAIPYNNTSYQFTQPDGQIVTLYLQGNDYYAEQRTADGRLVVFDETLKGMAYAKVSADGTTLVSTGRLVESQHSIQRLSVSEPQAGLSDAAKAALVASKRAQMLGSDKLSHSSMIRTQGAEEISGQVKGLTIIIDFPDERGTISKAQVERFLNDLNYNEFGNAQSVRGYFRSVSGDKLDYTNTVTQYYTAKKNKAYYADSSLSSTVRSQELINEALQWLEYQQGFDFSQLTTNSSNQIRGLNIFYAGNSDSAWSKGLWPHMARLSPRFCADGVCTDRYQITDMRASLAIGTFVHESGHLITNWPDLYDYDGSSEGSVASFGVMGYGAIGTTNRYKPTPPVAHFRAIAGWDTVTELNPAINANAPSGRLSHTSDSGTSYKWTNPANSNEAFYIEAIHKSGQNSEQLDQGLAVWHVDSRGSNSNEWYPYIQMEHGDGNRDPEYKRNRGDGSDLFDVAGEFTQALPNAQTSRGTNALWWNGSDSGLRIRDISDPAQTISFTIESTTQPEPDTYTGTLSDKQSAIEPNGTWFQYGGGTIGLSLSGPASADFDLKIEKWSNGRWQQVAISESPSSTESINYNASSGYYRFVVYSYSGAGSYTLRVSK
;
A
#
# COMPACT_ATOMS: atom_id res chain seq x y z
N MET A 1 -57.10 18.10 40.33
CA MET A 1 -55.63 18.32 40.40
C MET A 1 -54.94 17.03 40.01
N ARG A 2 -54.06 17.10 39.00
CA ARG A 2 -53.02 16.15 38.57
C ARG A 2 -53.45 14.85 37.88
N THR A 3 -53.45 14.91 36.55
CA THR A 3 -53.23 13.80 35.62
C THR A 3 -51.76 13.34 35.69
N LEU A 4 -51.51 12.06 35.95
CA LEU A 4 -50.19 11.44 35.81
C LEU A 4 -50.02 10.96 34.36
N HIS A 5 -49.11 11.59 33.62
CA HIS A 5 -48.57 11.03 32.38
C HIS A 5 -47.41 10.09 32.74
N ALA A 6 -47.52 8.82 32.39
CA ALA A 6 -46.41 7.88 32.42
C ALA A 6 -45.54 8.11 31.18
N LEU A 7 -44.38 8.74 31.34
CA LEU A 7 -43.33 8.74 30.32
C LEU A 7 -42.67 7.36 30.30
N LEU A 8 -42.89 6.60 29.23
CA LEU A 8 -42.04 5.47 28.87
C LEU A 8 -40.72 6.04 28.32
N ALA A 9 -39.68 6.05 29.15
CA ALA A 9 -38.33 6.36 28.70
C ALA A 9 -37.76 5.13 27.98
N ILE A 10 -37.89 5.10 26.64
CA ILE A 10 -37.13 4.18 25.80
C ILE A 10 -35.67 4.63 25.85
N SER A 11 -34.87 3.97 26.68
CA SER A 11 -33.42 4.15 26.70
C SER A 11 -32.85 3.46 25.46
N ALA A 12 -32.77 4.19 24.35
CA ALA A 12 -32.00 3.78 23.18
C ALA A 12 -30.52 3.99 23.48
N VAL A 13 -29.89 3.00 24.11
CA VAL A 13 -28.42 2.91 24.16
C VAL A 13 -27.97 2.31 22.83
N THR A 14 -27.86 3.15 21.79
CA THR A 14 -27.20 2.79 20.54
C THR A 14 -25.70 3.04 20.69
N VAL A 15 -24.97 2.02 21.14
CA VAL A 15 -23.52 1.96 20.89
C VAL A 15 -23.37 1.23 19.55
N THR A 16 -23.27 2.00 18.47
CA THR A 16 -23.01 1.48 17.12
C THR A 16 -21.51 1.46 16.85
N ALA A 17 -20.97 0.28 16.50
CA ALA A 17 -19.60 0.14 16.05
C ALA A 17 -19.45 0.68 14.62
N LEU A 18 -18.38 1.46 14.36
CA LEU A 18 -18.02 1.93 13.03
C LEU A 18 -17.64 0.73 12.16
N VAL A 19 -18.34 0.52 11.05
CA VAL A 19 -17.79 -0.27 9.95
C VAL A 19 -17.05 0.74 9.08
N GLN A 20 -15.74 0.79 9.24
CA GLN A 20 -14.86 1.45 8.30
C GLN A 20 -14.61 0.44 7.20
N ALA A 21 -15.17 0.61 6.01
CA ALA A 21 -14.59 -0.08 4.86
C ALA A 21 -13.26 0.57 4.50
N ALA A 22 -12.58 -0.07 3.55
CA ALA A 22 -11.41 0.42 2.85
C ALA A 22 -10.05 0.16 3.52
N ILE A 23 -10.02 -0.49 4.70
CA ILE A 23 -8.79 -0.79 5.45
C ILE A 23 -8.97 -2.15 6.16
N PRO A 24 -7.92 -2.96 6.43
CA PRO A 24 -8.13 -4.33 6.88
C PRO A 24 -8.82 -4.44 8.24
N TYR A 25 -9.79 -5.34 8.27
CA TYR A 25 -10.58 -5.72 9.43
C TYR A 25 -9.74 -6.56 10.39
N ASN A 26 -9.63 -6.10 11.64
CA ASN A 26 -9.07 -6.89 12.75
C ASN A 26 -10.08 -6.93 13.86
N ASN A 27 -10.78 -8.07 13.94
CA ASN A 27 -11.89 -8.29 14.83
C ASN A 27 -12.92 -7.13 14.80
N THR A 28 -13.15 -6.54 13.62
CA THR A 28 -14.04 -5.40 13.44
C THR A 28 -15.48 -5.89 13.51
N SER A 29 -16.24 -5.42 14.50
CA SER A 29 -17.62 -5.87 14.69
C SER A 29 -18.61 -5.11 13.82
N TYR A 30 -19.62 -5.79 13.30
CA TYR A 30 -20.80 -5.17 12.69
C TYR A 30 -22.07 -5.95 13.07
N GLN A 31 -23.22 -5.31 12.88
CA GLN A 31 -24.53 -5.90 13.15
C GLN A 31 -25.24 -6.26 11.84
N PHE A 32 -25.93 -7.41 11.83
CA PHE A 32 -26.75 -7.85 10.72
C PHE A 32 -28.13 -8.27 11.22
N THR A 33 -29.19 -7.85 10.51
CA THR A 33 -30.57 -8.23 10.81
C THR A 33 -30.94 -9.50 10.03
N GLN A 34 -31.16 -10.60 10.74
CA GLN A 34 -31.60 -11.87 10.20
C GLN A 34 -33.01 -11.78 9.57
N PRO A 35 -33.40 -12.72 8.69
CA PRO A 35 -34.74 -12.78 8.08
C PRO A 35 -35.90 -12.81 9.07
N ASP A 36 -35.68 -13.33 10.29
CA ASP A 36 -36.66 -13.38 11.37
C ASP A 36 -36.70 -12.10 12.21
N GLY A 37 -35.89 -11.09 11.86
CA GLY A 37 -35.77 -9.81 12.57
C GLY A 37 -34.76 -9.81 13.70
N GLN A 38 -34.11 -10.93 14.03
CA GLN A 38 -33.07 -10.95 15.05
C GLN A 38 -31.83 -10.19 14.59
N ILE A 39 -31.27 -9.35 15.46
CA ILE A 39 -30.00 -8.68 15.21
C ILE A 39 -28.86 -9.53 15.78
N VAL A 40 -27.90 -9.88 14.95
CA VAL A 40 -26.68 -10.59 15.35
C VAL A 40 -25.46 -9.70 15.21
N THR A 41 -24.47 -9.87 16.09
CA THR A 41 -23.18 -9.19 15.99
C THR A 41 -22.13 -10.17 15.45
N LEU A 42 -21.43 -9.76 14.40
CA LEU A 42 -20.41 -10.53 13.71
C LEU A 42 -19.09 -9.76 13.72
N TYR A 43 -17.99 -10.49 13.63
CA TYR A 43 -16.63 -9.95 13.67
C TYR A 43 -15.90 -10.32 12.39
N LEU A 44 -15.28 -9.32 11.77
CA LEU A 44 -14.56 -9.44 10.51
C LEU A 44 -13.05 -9.53 10.77
N GLN A 45 -12.39 -10.46 10.07
CA GLN A 45 -10.94 -10.58 10.01
C GLN A 45 -10.51 -10.71 8.54
N GLY A 46 -9.71 -9.77 8.03
CA GLY A 46 -9.25 -9.75 6.63
C GLY A 46 -9.23 -8.33 6.08
N ASN A 47 -9.62 -8.12 4.83
CA ASN A 47 -9.69 -6.81 4.17
C ASN A 47 -10.90 -6.72 3.21
N ASP A 48 -11.01 -5.63 2.45
CA ASP A 48 -12.16 -5.37 1.58
C ASP A 48 -12.34 -6.36 0.42
N TYR A 49 -11.27 -7.08 0.06
CA TYR A 49 -11.30 -8.10 -0.98
C TYR A 49 -11.68 -9.47 -0.42
N TYR A 50 -11.27 -9.79 0.81
CA TYR A 50 -11.70 -10.97 1.54
C TYR A 50 -11.65 -10.78 3.06
N ALA A 51 -12.76 -11.07 3.75
CA ALA A 51 -12.81 -11.15 5.20
C ALA A 51 -13.56 -12.40 5.68
N GLU A 52 -12.95 -13.12 6.60
CA GLU A 52 -13.63 -14.14 7.38
C GLU A 52 -14.58 -13.48 8.38
N GLN A 53 -15.77 -14.04 8.51
CA GLN A 53 -16.78 -13.55 9.43
C GLN A 53 -16.96 -14.57 10.54
N ARG A 54 -17.01 -14.10 11.78
CA ARG A 54 -17.11 -14.94 12.97
C ARG A 54 -18.15 -14.42 13.93
N THR A 55 -18.75 -15.34 14.68
CA THR A 55 -19.49 -14.97 15.90
C THR A 55 -18.52 -14.66 17.04
N ALA A 56 -19.00 -14.08 18.14
CA ALA A 56 -18.18 -13.73 19.31
C ALA A 56 -17.44 -14.94 19.92
N ASP A 57 -17.98 -16.16 19.75
CA ASP A 57 -17.35 -17.40 20.24
C ASP A 57 -16.37 -18.03 19.23
N GLY A 58 -16.09 -17.34 18.12
CA GLY A 58 -15.09 -17.75 17.13
C GLY A 58 -15.57 -18.71 16.05
N ARG A 59 -16.86 -19.08 16.01
CA ARG A 59 -17.42 -19.91 14.90
C ARG A 59 -17.54 -19.12 13.60
N LEU A 60 -17.18 -19.76 12.48
CA LEU A 60 -17.25 -19.18 11.13
C LEU A 60 -18.69 -18.94 10.68
N VAL A 61 -18.87 -17.88 9.90
CA VAL A 61 -20.17 -17.41 9.41
C VAL A 61 -20.06 -17.05 7.93
N VAL A 62 -21.10 -17.37 7.15
CA VAL A 62 -21.23 -16.99 5.74
C VAL A 62 -22.69 -16.57 5.46
N PHE A 63 -22.90 -15.70 4.49
CA PHE A 63 -24.26 -15.42 4.01
C PHE A 63 -24.80 -16.62 3.23
N ASP A 64 -25.96 -17.13 3.63
CA ASP A 64 -26.64 -18.24 2.96
C ASP A 64 -27.69 -17.70 1.99
N GLU A 65 -27.47 -17.95 0.69
CA GLU A 65 -28.34 -17.45 -0.38
C GLU A 65 -29.76 -18.07 -0.37
N THR A 66 -29.94 -19.24 0.25
CA THR A 66 -31.24 -19.90 0.37
C THR A 66 -32.01 -19.36 1.58
N LEU A 67 -31.33 -19.23 2.72
CA LEU A 67 -31.93 -18.73 3.96
C LEU A 67 -32.06 -17.20 3.98
N LYS A 68 -31.34 -16.49 3.09
CA LYS A 68 -31.27 -15.02 3.03
C LYS A 68 -30.74 -14.38 4.32
N GLY A 69 -29.89 -15.10 5.05
CA GLY A 69 -29.34 -14.65 6.33
C GLY A 69 -27.95 -15.19 6.61
N MET A 70 -27.35 -14.74 7.72
CA MET A 70 -26.02 -15.17 8.12
C MET A 70 -26.11 -16.53 8.81
N ALA A 71 -25.48 -17.55 8.23
CA ALA A 71 -25.49 -18.91 8.71
C ALA A 71 -24.10 -19.33 9.22
N TYR A 72 -24.07 -20.26 10.18
CA TYR A 72 -22.81 -20.89 10.57
C TYR A 72 -22.20 -21.61 9.38
N ALA A 73 -20.87 -21.58 9.28
CA ALA A 73 -20.13 -22.11 8.14
C ALA A 73 -19.10 -23.17 8.56
N LYS A 74 -18.74 -24.01 7.58
CA LYS A 74 -17.59 -24.92 7.64
C LYS A 74 -16.68 -24.65 6.46
N VAL A 75 -15.40 -24.92 6.63
CA VAL A 75 -14.45 -24.94 5.51
C VAL A 75 -14.79 -26.12 4.61
N SER A 76 -14.78 -25.91 3.30
CA SER A 76 -14.99 -26.95 2.28
C SER A 76 -13.92 -28.04 2.38
N ALA A 77 -14.20 -29.23 1.85
CA ALA A 77 -13.29 -30.38 1.94
C ALA A 77 -11.92 -30.12 1.27
N ASP A 78 -11.87 -29.26 0.26
CA ASP A 78 -10.65 -28.83 -0.43
C ASP A 78 -9.97 -27.62 0.23
N GLY A 79 -10.54 -27.06 1.30
CA GLY A 79 -9.96 -25.95 2.05
C GLY A 79 -10.11 -24.57 1.41
N THR A 80 -10.84 -24.44 0.30
CA THR A 80 -10.82 -23.24 -0.54
C THR A 80 -11.98 -22.27 -0.31
N THR A 81 -13.08 -22.73 0.30
CA THR A 81 -14.31 -21.93 0.46
C THR A 81 -15.01 -22.18 1.79
N LEU A 82 -15.89 -21.25 2.18
CA LEU A 82 -16.81 -21.42 3.30
C LEU A 82 -18.16 -21.91 2.79
N VAL A 83 -18.66 -22.99 3.39
CA VAL A 83 -19.93 -23.62 3.05
C VAL A 83 -20.90 -23.46 4.21
N SER A 84 -22.09 -22.96 3.92
CA SER A 84 -23.17 -22.84 4.91
C SER A 84 -23.55 -24.20 5.49
N THR A 85 -23.83 -24.23 6.79
CA THR A 85 -24.39 -25.39 7.48
C THR A 85 -25.91 -25.48 7.38
N GLY A 86 -26.57 -24.48 6.76
CA GLY A 86 -28.03 -24.38 6.69
C GLY A 86 -28.68 -23.97 8.01
N ARG A 87 -27.91 -23.48 8.99
CA ARG A 87 -28.40 -22.97 10.28
C ARG A 87 -28.02 -21.51 10.46
N LEU A 88 -29.02 -20.65 10.61
CA LEU A 88 -28.82 -19.22 10.91
C LEU A 88 -28.10 -19.01 12.25
N VAL A 89 -27.29 -17.96 12.31
CA VAL A 89 -26.72 -17.45 13.56
C VAL A 89 -27.85 -16.86 14.40
N GLU A 90 -27.94 -17.28 15.65
CA GLU A 90 -28.94 -16.82 16.62
C GLU A 90 -28.34 -15.67 17.46
N SER A 91 -29.18 -14.72 17.86
CA SER A 91 -28.74 -13.66 18.78
C SER A 91 -28.38 -14.26 20.15
N GLN A 92 -27.13 -14.09 20.58
CA GLN A 92 -26.73 -14.58 21.91
C GLN A 92 -27.35 -13.67 22.98
N HIS A 93 -28.42 -14.14 23.61
CA HIS A 93 -28.93 -13.56 24.84
C HIS A 93 -28.17 -14.18 26.01
N SER A 94 -27.45 -13.33 26.75
CA SER A 94 -26.68 -13.61 27.97
C SER A 94 -25.18 -13.95 27.80
N ILE A 95 -24.41 -13.17 28.57
CA ILE A 95 -23.00 -13.36 28.90
C ILE A 95 -22.88 -14.68 29.69
N GLN A 96 -22.87 -15.82 29.02
CA GLN A 96 -22.15 -16.96 29.57
C GLN A 96 -20.67 -16.69 29.32
N ARG A 97 -19.89 -16.67 30.40
CA ARG A 97 -18.42 -16.68 30.34
C ARG A 97 -18.00 -17.87 29.49
N LEU A 98 -17.85 -17.64 28.19
CA LEU A 98 -17.31 -18.61 27.28
C LEU A 98 -15.83 -18.73 27.65
N SER A 99 -15.44 -19.93 28.08
CA SER A 99 -14.06 -20.38 27.96
C SER A 99 -13.55 -19.96 26.59
N VAL A 100 -12.36 -19.38 26.52
CA VAL A 100 -11.67 -19.07 25.27
C VAL A 100 -11.44 -20.39 24.53
N SER A 101 -12.45 -20.86 23.78
CA SER A 101 -12.26 -21.91 22.80
C SER A 101 -11.48 -21.27 21.66
N GLU A 102 -10.44 -21.94 21.20
CA GLU A 102 -9.72 -21.49 20.01
C GLU A 102 -10.73 -21.25 18.88
N PRO A 103 -10.63 -20.11 18.17
CA PRO A 103 -11.50 -19.83 17.04
C PRO A 103 -11.46 -20.97 16.02
N GLN A 104 -12.61 -21.28 15.41
CA GLN A 104 -12.69 -22.32 14.39
C GLN A 104 -11.65 -22.07 13.28
N ALA A 105 -10.84 -23.05 12.91
CA ALA A 105 -9.86 -22.86 11.83
C ALA A 105 -10.54 -22.36 10.53
N GLY A 106 -9.99 -21.29 9.96
CA GLY A 106 -10.46 -20.63 8.74
C GLY A 106 -9.92 -21.25 7.45
N LEU A 107 -9.99 -20.50 6.36
CA LEU A 107 -9.33 -20.86 5.09
C LEU A 107 -7.81 -20.76 5.23
N SER A 108 -7.09 -21.51 4.38
CA SER A 108 -5.65 -21.36 4.24
C SER A 108 -5.30 -20.00 3.61
N ASP A 109 -4.11 -19.49 3.88
CA ASP A 109 -3.69 -18.19 3.35
C ASP A 109 -3.62 -18.19 1.81
N ALA A 110 -3.23 -19.32 1.21
CA ALA A 110 -3.28 -19.50 -0.25
C ALA A 110 -4.71 -19.40 -0.83
N ALA A 111 -5.72 -19.91 -0.11
CA ALA A 111 -7.12 -19.78 -0.53
C ALA A 111 -7.60 -18.32 -0.40
N LYS A 112 -7.23 -17.64 0.70
CA LYS A 112 -7.52 -16.20 0.88
C LYS A 112 -6.89 -15.37 -0.23
N ALA A 113 -5.61 -15.60 -0.54
CA ALA A 113 -4.89 -14.91 -1.62
C ALA A 113 -5.61 -15.05 -2.98
N ALA A 114 -6.10 -16.25 -3.31
CA ALA A 114 -6.85 -16.49 -4.54
C ALA A 114 -8.19 -15.72 -4.58
N LEU A 115 -8.93 -15.70 -3.47
CA LEU A 115 -10.20 -14.96 -3.35
C LEU A 115 -9.99 -13.45 -3.45
N VAL A 116 -8.97 -12.94 -2.78
CA VAL A 116 -8.53 -11.54 -2.83
C VAL A 116 -8.19 -11.12 -4.26
N ALA A 117 -7.34 -11.89 -4.94
CA ALA A 117 -6.94 -11.61 -6.31
C ALA A 117 -8.15 -11.59 -7.27
N SER A 118 -9.07 -12.54 -7.10
CA SER A 118 -10.31 -12.62 -7.88
C SER A 118 -11.22 -11.40 -7.63
N LYS A 119 -11.46 -11.06 -6.37
CA LYS A 119 -12.33 -9.94 -5.99
C LYS A 119 -11.74 -8.60 -6.43
N ARG A 120 -10.44 -8.39 -6.28
CA ARG A 120 -9.74 -7.18 -6.76
C ARG A 120 -9.87 -7.02 -8.27
N ALA A 121 -9.67 -8.09 -9.03
CA ALA A 121 -9.87 -8.08 -10.48
C ALA A 121 -11.32 -7.79 -10.88
N GLN A 122 -12.30 -8.28 -10.11
CA GLN A 122 -13.71 -7.98 -10.32
C GLN A 122 -14.05 -6.50 -10.03
N MET A 123 -13.50 -5.92 -8.97
CA MET A 123 -13.83 -4.56 -8.52
C MET A 123 -13.09 -3.48 -9.31
N LEU A 124 -11.82 -3.70 -9.65
CA LEU A 124 -10.96 -2.68 -10.27
C LEU A 124 -10.61 -3.00 -11.74
N GLY A 125 -10.94 -4.19 -12.22
CA GLY A 125 -10.57 -4.69 -13.54
C GLY A 125 -9.25 -5.47 -13.55
N SER A 126 -8.89 -6.03 -14.70
CA SER A 126 -7.63 -6.74 -14.93
C SER A 126 -6.41 -5.82 -15.04
N ASP A 127 -6.62 -4.51 -14.99
CA ASP A 127 -5.57 -3.54 -14.72
C ASP A 127 -5.08 -3.86 -13.33
N LYS A 128 -4.08 -4.75 -13.26
CA LYS A 128 -3.29 -4.91 -12.07
C LYS A 128 -2.84 -3.48 -11.76
N LEU A 129 -3.32 -2.93 -10.66
CA LEU A 129 -2.51 -2.06 -9.79
C LEU A 129 -1.32 -2.91 -9.33
N SER A 130 -0.55 -3.36 -10.31
CA SER A 130 0.73 -3.98 -10.22
C SER A 130 1.62 -2.83 -9.86
N HIS A 131 2.41 -3.01 -8.82
CA HIS A 131 3.46 -2.09 -8.44
C HIS A 131 4.31 -1.67 -9.68
N SER A 132 4.43 -2.53 -10.70
CA SER A 132 5.10 -2.25 -11.98
C SER A 132 4.38 -1.26 -12.91
N SER A 133 3.08 -1.00 -12.77
CA SER A 133 2.35 -0.04 -13.63
C SER A 133 2.61 1.41 -13.24
N MET A 134 3.08 1.69 -12.02
CA MET A 134 3.40 3.05 -11.58
C MET A 134 4.65 3.62 -12.25
N ILE A 135 5.47 2.77 -12.89
CA ILE A 135 6.73 3.19 -13.53
C ILE A 135 6.72 2.94 -15.05
N ARG A 136 5.74 2.20 -15.60
CA ARG A 136 5.66 1.97 -17.05
C ARG A 136 5.21 3.19 -17.86
N THR A 137 4.70 4.23 -17.22
CA THR A 137 4.63 5.57 -17.79
C THR A 137 5.78 6.39 -17.23
N GLN A 138 6.68 6.87 -18.09
CA GLN A 138 7.52 8.02 -17.75
C GLN A 138 6.58 9.12 -17.23
N GLY A 139 6.69 9.41 -15.93
CA GLY A 139 5.80 10.32 -15.19
C GLY A 139 4.71 9.57 -14.42
N ALA A 140 4.95 9.26 -13.14
CA ALA A 140 3.85 9.35 -12.19
C ALA A 140 3.40 10.82 -12.26
N GLU A 141 2.16 11.08 -12.68
CA GLU A 141 1.65 12.47 -12.72
C GLU A 141 1.73 13.02 -11.29
N GLU A 142 2.65 13.96 -11.05
CA GLU A 142 2.72 14.71 -9.79
C GLU A 142 1.33 15.30 -9.51
N ILE A 143 0.84 15.09 -8.29
CA ILE A 143 -0.50 15.56 -7.90
C ILE A 143 -0.32 16.77 -7.02
N SER A 144 -0.27 17.95 -7.64
CA SER A 144 -0.13 19.23 -6.97
C SER A 144 -1.12 20.25 -7.51
N GLY A 145 -1.20 21.39 -6.85
CA GLY A 145 -2.14 22.46 -7.16
C GLY A 145 -3.56 22.14 -6.71
N GLN A 146 -4.52 22.60 -7.49
CA GLN A 146 -5.94 22.53 -7.17
C GLN A 146 -6.54 21.26 -7.75
N VAL A 147 -6.98 20.35 -6.89
CA VAL A 147 -7.70 19.13 -7.28
C VAL A 147 -9.13 19.23 -6.79
N LYS A 148 -10.08 19.14 -7.71
CA LYS A 148 -11.52 19.24 -7.43
C LYS A 148 -12.20 17.90 -7.68
N GLY A 149 -12.64 17.26 -6.60
CA GLY A 149 -13.48 16.07 -6.62
C GLY A 149 -14.98 16.39 -6.58
N LEU A 150 -15.79 15.34 -6.71
CA LEU A 150 -17.24 15.33 -6.58
C LEU A 150 -17.63 14.41 -5.43
N THR A 151 -18.40 14.93 -4.48
CA THR A 151 -19.05 14.12 -3.45
C THR A 151 -20.56 14.13 -3.63
N ILE A 152 -21.13 12.97 -3.95
CA ILE A 152 -22.57 12.79 -4.09
C ILE A 152 -23.13 12.30 -2.76
N ILE A 153 -24.13 13.00 -2.23
CA ILE A 153 -24.87 12.58 -1.04
C ILE A 153 -26.24 12.03 -1.44
N ILE A 154 -26.56 10.83 -0.95
CA ILE A 154 -27.72 10.05 -1.39
C ILE A 154 -28.67 9.77 -0.23
N ASP A 155 -29.95 9.98 -0.51
CA ASP A 155 -31.11 9.62 0.30
C ASP A 155 -31.86 8.45 -0.33
N PHE A 156 -32.69 7.79 0.48
CA PHE A 156 -33.68 6.82 0.02
C PHE A 156 -35.09 7.33 0.33
N PRO A 157 -36.13 6.87 -0.40
CA PRO A 157 -37.52 7.25 -0.11
C PRO A 157 -37.94 6.94 1.34
N ASP A 158 -37.42 5.85 1.91
CA ASP A 158 -37.73 5.35 3.24
C ASP A 158 -36.66 5.64 4.30
N GLU A 159 -35.49 6.15 3.92
CA GLU A 159 -34.43 6.52 4.86
C GLU A 159 -33.70 7.79 4.42
N ARG A 160 -33.76 8.82 5.27
CA ARG A 160 -33.21 10.16 5.03
C ARG A 160 -31.92 10.37 5.81
N GLY A 161 -30.97 11.06 5.19
CA GLY A 161 -29.71 11.45 5.80
C GLY A 161 -29.93 12.45 6.92
N THR A 162 -29.23 12.25 8.03
CA THR A 162 -29.31 13.13 9.20
C THR A 162 -28.23 14.21 9.21
N ILE A 163 -27.16 14.03 8.44
CA ILE A 163 -26.06 14.99 8.32
C ILE A 163 -26.37 15.92 7.15
N SER A 164 -26.45 17.22 7.42
CA SER A 164 -26.78 18.20 6.37
C SER A 164 -25.68 18.33 5.31
N LYS A 165 -26.04 18.78 4.11
CA LYS A 165 -25.09 19.13 3.06
C LYS A 165 -23.97 20.06 3.57
N ALA A 166 -24.33 21.09 4.34
CA ALA A 166 -23.38 22.05 4.88
C ALA A 166 -22.37 21.40 5.86
N GLN A 167 -22.79 20.40 6.63
CA GLN A 167 -21.88 19.64 7.48
C GLN A 167 -20.92 18.77 6.66
N VAL A 168 -21.40 18.14 5.58
CA VAL A 168 -20.53 17.39 4.65
C VAL A 168 -19.56 18.33 3.94
N GLU A 169 -20.01 19.50 3.47
CA GLU A 169 -19.16 20.52 2.85
C GLU A 169 -18.05 20.97 3.79
N ARG A 170 -18.36 21.20 5.07
CA ARG A 170 -17.35 21.57 6.06
C ARG A 170 -16.39 20.43 6.38
N PHE A 171 -16.89 19.21 6.56
CA PHE A 171 -16.07 18.01 6.75
C PHE A 171 -15.06 17.81 5.63
N LEU A 172 -15.44 18.11 4.39
CA LEU A 172 -14.55 17.94 3.24
C LEU A 172 -13.64 19.14 2.98
N ASN A 173 -14.12 20.38 3.16
CA ASN A 173 -13.46 21.57 2.59
C ASN A 173 -13.05 22.66 3.60
N ASP A 174 -13.58 22.67 4.82
CA ASP A 174 -13.35 23.77 5.77
C ASP A 174 -12.00 23.60 6.48
N LEU A 175 -11.11 24.58 6.34
CA LEU A 175 -9.76 24.52 6.93
C LEU A 175 -9.77 24.67 8.45
N ASN A 176 -10.87 25.16 9.04
CA ASN A 176 -11.03 25.30 10.50
C ASN A 176 -11.97 24.22 11.09
N TYR A 177 -12.12 23.09 10.41
CA TYR A 177 -13.03 22.03 10.81
C TYR A 177 -12.54 21.22 12.02
N ASN A 178 -13.43 20.95 12.99
CA ASN A 178 -13.15 20.13 14.16
C ASN A 178 -14.36 19.32 14.68
N GLU A 179 -15.36 19.09 13.83
CA GLU A 179 -16.58 18.40 14.26
C GLU A 179 -16.42 16.87 14.30
N PHE A 180 -17.33 16.20 15.00
CA PHE A 180 -17.34 14.74 15.19
C PHE A 180 -16.04 14.15 15.74
N GLY A 181 -15.21 14.97 16.40
CA GLY A 181 -13.91 14.57 16.97
C GLY A 181 -12.75 14.58 15.98
N ASN A 182 -12.97 14.93 14.71
CA ASN A 182 -11.91 15.06 13.71
C ASN A 182 -11.00 16.24 14.07
N ALA A 183 -9.68 16.10 13.85
CA ALA A 183 -8.76 17.22 14.04
C ALA A 183 -8.80 18.25 12.92
N GLN A 184 -9.30 17.87 11.74
CA GLN A 184 -9.33 18.70 10.53
C GLN A 184 -10.29 18.12 9.50
N SER A 185 -10.51 18.86 8.41
CA SER A 185 -11.23 18.40 7.22
C SER A 185 -10.33 17.58 6.29
N VAL A 186 -10.95 16.91 5.31
CA VAL A 186 -10.22 16.19 4.23
C VAL A 186 -9.24 17.12 3.51
N ARG A 187 -9.70 18.32 3.12
CA ARG A 187 -8.84 19.36 2.53
C ARG A 187 -7.69 19.75 3.46
N GLY A 188 -7.98 19.95 4.75
CA GLY A 188 -6.98 20.28 5.76
C GLY A 188 -5.88 19.22 5.85
N TYR A 189 -6.26 17.95 5.86
CA TYR A 189 -5.33 16.82 5.85
C TYR A 189 -4.40 16.86 4.63
N PHE A 190 -4.95 16.90 3.41
CA PHE A 190 -4.13 16.89 2.20
C PHE A 190 -3.23 18.12 2.06
N ARG A 191 -3.67 19.29 2.53
CA ARG A 191 -2.79 20.47 2.61
C ARG A 191 -1.65 20.27 3.60
N SER A 192 -1.94 19.74 4.79
CA SER A 192 -0.93 19.48 5.81
C SER A 192 0.13 18.49 5.32
N VAL A 193 -0.27 17.33 4.80
CA VAL A 193 0.68 16.27 4.41
C VAL A 193 1.42 16.56 3.10
N SER A 194 0.95 17.53 2.31
CA SER A 194 1.61 17.96 1.07
C SER A 194 2.46 19.22 1.23
N GLY A 195 2.50 19.83 2.43
CA GLY A 195 3.16 21.12 2.63
C GLY A 195 2.54 22.23 1.77
N ASP A 196 1.20 22.30 1.72
CA ASP A 196 0.39 23.22 0.91
C ASP A 196 0.53 23.05 -0.63
N LYS A 197 1.24 22.02 -1.10
CA LYS A 197 1.38 21.75 -2.53
C LYS A 197 0.12 21.17 -3.17
N LEU A 198 -0.76 20.53 -2.39
CA LEU A 198 -2.04 20.01 -2.86
C LEU A 198 -3.19 20.66 -2.11
N ASP A 199 -4.15 21.20 -2.87
CA ASP A 199 -5.42 21.70 -2.37
C ASP A 199 -6.57 20.84 -2.92
N TYR A 200 -6.92 19.79 -2.18
CA TYR A 200 -8.00 18.88 -2.57
C TYR A 200 -9.35 19.35 -2.02
N THR A 201 -10.22 19.79 -2.91
CA THR A 201 -11.59 20.24 -2.59
C THR A 201 -12.62 19.30 -3.21
N ASN A 202 -13.83 19.30 -2.66
CA ASN A 202 -14.95 18.53 -3.16
C ASN A 202 -16.18 19.41 -3.39
N THR A 203 -16.79 19.31 -4.56
CA THR A 203 -18.17 19.79 -4.75
C THR A 203 -19.12 18.80 -4.10
N VAL A 204 -19.92 19.26 -3.13
CA VAL A 204 -20.95 18.43 -2.50
C VAL A 204 -22.30 18.70 -3.16
N THR A 205 -22.99 17.64 -3.56
CA THR A 205 -24.30 17.76 -4.21
C THR A 205 -25.40 18.11 -3.21
N GLN A 206 -26.59 18.48 -3.70
CA GLN A 206 -27.80 18.28 -2.91
C GLN A 206 -28.07 16.78 -2.74
N TYR A 207 -28.90 16.42 -1.77
CA TYR A 207 -29.34 15.04 -1.60
C TYR A 207 -30.09 14.55 -2.84
N TYR A 208 -29.51 13.55 -3.50
CA TYR A 208 -30.20 12.77 -4.51
C TYR A 208 -31.08 11.74 -3.80
N THR A 209 -32.39 11.70 -4.07
CA THR A 209 -33.25 10.62 -3.57
C THR A 209 -33.30 9.49 -4.58
N ALA A 210 -32.84 8.31 -4.17
CA ALA A 210 -32.84 7.09 -4.98
C ALA A 210 -34.26 6.72 -5.46
N LYS A 211 -34.36 6.05 -6.62
CA LYS A 211 -35.67 5.65 -7.18
C LYS A 211 -36.36 4.55 -6.37
N LYS A 212 -35.61 3.77 -5.60
CA LYS A 212 -36.11 2.66 -4.78
C LYS A 212 -35.73 2.85 -3.31
N ASN A 213 -36.44 2.12 -2.46
CA ASN A 213 -36.13 2.02 -1.04
C ASN A 213 -34.76 1.40 -0.80
N LYS A 214 -34.12 1.70 0.33
CA LYS A 214 -32.74 1.28 0.60
C LYS A 214 -32.54 -0.23 0.53
N ALA A 215 -33.51 -1.01 1.01
CA ALA A 215 -33.46 -2.47 0.98
C ALA A 215 -33.26 -3.06 -0.44
N TYR A 216 -33.69 -2.35 -1.49
CA TYR A 216 -33.42 -2.75 -2.88
C TYR A 216 -31.93 -2.71 -3.23
N TYR A 217 -31.25 -1.65 -2.80
CA TYR A 217 -29.83 -1.45 -3.07
C TYR A 217 -28.95 -2.23 -2.10
N ALA A 218 -29.41 -2.43 -0.86
CA ALA A 218 -28.73 -3.19 0.18
C ALA A 218 -28.97 -4.71 0.11
N ASP A 219 -29.47 -5.23 -1.02
CA ASP A 219 -29.76 -6.65 -1.20
C ASP A 219 -28.50 -7.52 -1.00
N SER A 220 -28.49 -8.29 0.09
CA SER A 220 -27.36 -9.11 0.50
C SER A 220 -27.13 -10.35 -0.39
N SER A 221 -28.07 -10.67 -1.28
CA SER A 221 -27.88 -11.74 -2.27
C SER A 221 -26.99 -11.32 -3.45
N LEU A 222 -26.73 -10.02 -3.59
CA LEU A 222 -25.94 -9.46 -4.68
C LEU A 222 -24.58 -8.97 -4.17
N SER A 223 -23.55 -9.09 -5.01
CA SER A 223 -22.25 -8.47 -4.76
C SER A 223 -22.42 -6.96 -4.53
N SER A 224 -21.60 -6.39 -3.64
CA SER A 224 -21.65 -4.97 -3.30
C SER A 224 -21.58 -4.03 -4.51
N THR A 225 -20.98 -4.47 -5.61
CA THR A 225 -20.83 -3.71 -6.86
C THR A 225 -22.06 -3.69 -7.77
N VAL A 226 -23.09 -4.52 -7.53
CA VAL A 226 -24.21 -4.63 -8.48
C VAL A 226 -25.15 -3.44 -8.34
N ARG A 227 -25.80 -3.31 -7.18
CA ARG A 227 -26.81 -2.26 -6.96
C ARG A 227 -26.22 -0.92 -6.56
N SER A 228 -25.03 -0.90 -5.98
CA SER A 228 -24.32 0.36 -5.73
C SER A 228 -23.98 1.09 -7.03
N GLN A 229 -23.54 0.39 -8.08
CA GLN A 229 -23.24 1.01 -9.37
C GLN A 229 -24.50 1.50 -10.08
N GLU A 230 -25.62 0.78 -9.96
CA GLU A 230 -26.93 1.27 -10.40
C GLU A 230 -27.29 2.58 -9.69
N LEU A 231 -27.18 2.61 -8.35
CA LEU A 231 -27.46 3.79 -7.53
C LEU A 231 -26.57 5.00 -7.90
N ILE A 232 -25.28 4.76 -8.12
CA ILE A 232 -24.33 5.80 -8.52
C ILE A 232 -24.68 6.34 -9.90
N ASN A 233 -24.99 5.47 -10.87
CA ASN A 233 -25.37 5.89 -12.22
C ASN A 233 -26.71 6.66 -12.21
N GLU A 234 -27.67 6.25 -11.37
CA GLU A 234 -28.91 7.01 -11.16
C GLU A 234 -28.62 8.45 -10.69
N ALA A 235 -27.73 8.61 -9.70
CA ALA A 235 -27.38 9.92 -9.15
C ALA A 235 -26.61 10.79 -10.17
N LEU A 236 -25.68 10.19 -10.92
CA LEU A 236 -24.91 10.88 -11.97
C LEU A 236 -25.82 11.37 -13.11
N GLN A 237 -26.76 10.54 -13.57
CA GLN A 237 -27.75 10.95 -14.57
C GLN A 237 -28.67 12.06 -14.07
N TRP A 238 -29.04 12.03 -12.79
CA TRP A 238 -29.81 13.11 -12.19
C TRP A 238 -29.01 14.42 -12.14
N LEU A 239 -27.73 14.38 -11.78
CA LEU A 239 -26.87 15.56 -11.80
C LEU A 239 -26.77 16.17 -13.20
N GLU A 240 -26.50 15.34 -14.20
CA GLU A 240 -26.40 15.76 -15.60
C GLU A 240 -27.72 16.33 -16.13
N TYR A 241 -28.77 15.51 -16.16
CA TYR A 241 -29.96 15.84 -16.93
C TYR A 241 -31.00 16.65 -16.15
N GLN A 242 -30.92 16.69 -14.82
CA GLN A 242 -31.91 17.38 -13.98
C GLN A 242 -31.32 18.55 -13.20
N GLN A 243 -30.03 18.50 -12.83
CA GLN A 243 -29.36 19.62 -12.16
C GLN A 243 -28.49 20.45 -13.11
N GLY A 244 -28.19 19.95 -14.32
CA GLY A 244 -27.31 20.64 -15.26
C GLY A 244 -25.90 20.81 -14.70
N PHE A 245 -25.41 19.81 -13.96
CA PHE A 245 -24.08 19.84 -13.39
C PHE A 245 -23.02 19.67 -14.48
N ASP A 246 -22.20 20.69 -14.68
CA ASP A 246 -21.07 20.63 -15.61
C ASP A 246 -19.94 19.77 -15.03
N PHE A 247 -19.73 18.57 -15.57
CA PHE A 247 -18.68 17.65 -15.11
C PHE A 247 -17.27 18.08 -15.54
N SER A 248 -17.12 18.93 -16.55
CA SER A 248 -15.81 19.38 -17.06
C SER A 248 -15.03 20.22 -16.03
N GLN A 249 -15.71 20.74 -15.01
CA GLN A 249 -15.10 21.49 -13.91
C GLN A 249 -14.30 20.62 -12.93
N LEU A 250 -14.45 19.30 -12.99
CA LEU A 250 -13.77 18.37 -12.09
C LEU A 250 -12.35 18.06 -12.59
N THR A 251 -11.44 17.81 -11.66
CA THR A 251 -10.08 17.44 -12.02
C THR A 251 -10.04 16.01 -12.57
N THR A 252 -9.39 15.84 -13.72
CA THR A 252 -9.20 14.56 -14.39
C THR A 252 -7.74 14.13 -14.44
N ASN A 253 -7.50 12.87 -14.78
CA ASN A 253 -6.18 12.39 -15.23
C ASN A 253 -5.99 12.66 -16.73
N SER A 254 -4.80 12.34 -17.27
CA SER A 254 -4.50 12.46 -18.72
C SER A 254 -5.44 11.70 -19.66
N SER A 255 -6.25 10.76 -19.15
CA SER A 255 -7.27 10.02 -19.91
C SER A 255 -8.68 10.62 -19.78
N ASN A 256 -8.80 11.86 -19.30
CA ASN A 256 -10.07 12.56 -19.01
C ASN A 256 -10.97 11.82 -18.01
N GLN A 257 -10.38 11.04 -17.10
CA GLN A 257 -11.11 10.35 -16.06
C GLN A 257 -11.10 11.17 -14.76
N ILE A 258 -12.27 11.36 -14.15
CA ILE A 258 -12.46 12.10 -12.89
C ILE A 258 -11.63 11.42 -11.78
N ARG A 259 -10.79 12.20 -11.09
CA ARG A 259 -9.89 11.67 -10.05
C ARG A 259 -10.62 11.37 -8.73
N GLY A 260 -11.48 12.27 -8.25
CA GLY A 260 -12.13 12.11 -6.93
C GLY A 260 -13.63 11.98 -7.03
N LEU A 261 -14.16 10.76 -7.14
CA LEU A 261 -15.59 10.47 -7.08
C LEU A 261 -15.94 9.76 -5.77
N ASN A 262 -16.64 10.48 -4.87
CA ASN A 262 -16.96 10.01 -3.52
C ASN A 262 -18.48 9.96 -3.32
N ILE A 263 -19.00 8.85 -2.80
CA ILE A 263 -20.44 8.69 -2.58
C ILE A 263 -20.68 8.46 -1.09
N PHE A 264 -21.52 9.31 -0.50
CA PHE A 264 -22.12 9.05 0.81
C PHE A 264 -23.59 8.69 0.64
N TYR A 265 -24.06 7.70 1.40
CA TYR A 265 -25.49 7.37 1.45
C TYR A 265 -26.05 7.40 2.87
N ALA A 266 -27.34 7.70 2.98
CA ALA A 266 -28.07 7.81 4.23
C ALA A 266 -28.19 6.48 4.99
N GLY A 267 -28.12 6.56 6.32
CA GLY A 267 -28.28 5.41 7.21
C GLY A 267 -26.99 4.65 7.49
N ASN A 268 -27.12 3.42 7.98
CA ASN A 268 -26.01 2.48 8.18
C ASN A 268 -25.87 1.51 7.00
N SER A 269 -24.76 0.79 6.93
CA SER A 269 -24.69 -0.42 6.10
C SER A 269 -25.55 -1.54 6.70
N ASP A 270 -26.63 -1.90 6.01
CA ASP A 270 -27.62 -2.90 6.46
C ASP A 270 -27.50 -4.24 5.70
N SER A 271 -26.39 -4.45 4.99
CA SER A 271 -26.12 -5.64 4.20
C SER A 271 -25.04 -6.52 4.82
N ALA A 272 -24.98 -7.79 4.41
CA ALA A 272 -23.86 -8.66 4.73
C ALA A 272 -22.55 -8.09 4.17
N TRP A 273 -21.41 -8.43 4.80
CA TRP A 273 -20.10 -8.01 4.33
C TRP A 273 -19.87 -8.36 2.85
N SER A 274 -19.31 -7.42 2.07
CA SER A 274 -19.07 -7.52 0.62
C SER A 274 -20.32 -7.68 -0.26
N LYS A 275 -21.52 -7.44 0.29
CA LYS A 275 -22.81 -7.53 -0.40
C LYS A 275 -23.58 -6.21 -0.36
N GLY A 276 -24.60 -6.06 -1.22
CA GLY A 276 -25.52 -4.92 -1.18
C GLY A 276 -24.84 -3.54 -1.22
N LEU A 277 -25.06 -2.72 -0.19
CA LEU A 277 -24.43 -1.40 -0.04
C LEU A 277 -23.23 -1.43 0.91
N TRP A 278 -22.63 -2.59 1.16
CA TRP A 278 -21.41 -2.65 1.98
C TRP A 278 -20.38 -1.66 1.43
N PRO A 279 -19.85 -0.74 2.27
CA PRO A 279 -18.93 0.28 1.80
C PRO A 279 -17.71 -0.32 1.11
N HIS A 280 -17.27 0.29 0.02
CA HIS A 280 -16.19 -0.25 -0.84
C HIS A 280 -15.67 0.77 -1.85
N MET A 281 -14.57 0.41 -2.50
CA MET A 281 -14.03 1.06 -3.68
C MET A 281 -14.16 0.16 -4.91
N ALA A 282 -14.56 0.70 -6.05
CA ALA A 282 -14.55 -0.04 -7.31
C ALA A 282 -14.40 0.90 -8.50
N ARG A 283 -14.21 0.31 -9.68
CA ARG A 283 -14.37 1.00 -10.96
C ARG A 283 -15.84 0.98 -11.37
N LEU A 284 -16.38 2.12 -11.79
CA LEU A 284 -17.75 2.22 -12.27
C LEU A 284 -17.87 1.60 -13.67
N SER A 285 -18.75 0.62 -13.83
CA SER A 285 -18.98 -0.10 -15.09
C SER A 285 -20.47 -0.36 -15.35
N PRO A 286 -21.05 0.07 -16.49
CA PRO A 286 -20.42 0.88 -17.53
C PRO A 286 -20.00 2.26 -17.00
N ARG A 287 -18.94 2.81 -17.57
CA ARG A 287 -18.49 4.18 -17.24
C ARG A 287 -19.59 5.17 -17.59
N PHE A 288 -19.80 6.16 -16.73
CA PHE A 288 -20.58 7.36 -17.02
C PHE A 288 -19.67 8.43 -17.63
N CYS A 289 -20.10 9.10 -18.71
CA CYS A 289 -19.38 10.20 -19.33
C CYS A 289 -20.34 11.35 -19.65
N ALA A 290 -19.93 12.57 -19.33
CA ALA A 290 -20.63 13.83 -19.59
C ALA A 290 -19.59 14.94 -19.73
N ASP A 291 -19.92 15.99 -20.48
CA ASP A 291 -19.08 17.20 -20.64
C ASP A 291 -17.60 16.93 -20.99
N GLY A 292 -17.34 15.90 -21.79
CA GLY A 292 -16.00 15.54 -22.24
C GLY A 292 -15.12 14.81 -21.21
N VAL A 293 -15.67 14.49 -20.02
CA VAL A 293 -14.99 13.71 -18.98
C VAL A 293 -15.76 12.42 -18.67
N CYS A 294 -15.06 11.44 -18.09
CA CYS A 294 -15.65 10.17 -17.70
C CYS A 294 -15.34 9.82 -16.25
N THR A 295 -16.22 9.06 -15.63
CA THR A 295 -15.94 8.38 -14.36
C THR A 295 -14.91 7.26 -14.54
N ASP A 296 -14.21 6.93 -13.46
CA ASP A 296 -13.35 5.75 -13.36
C ASP A 296 -13.59 5.03 -12.03
N ARG A 297 -12.76 5.27 -11.02
CA ARG A 297 -12.93 4.71 -9.68
C ARG A 297 -13.84 5.60 -8.84
N TYR A 298 -14.54 4.97 -7.91
CA TYR A 298 -15.34 5.62 -6.88
C TYR A 298 -15.10 4.94 -5.53
N GLN A 299 -15.28 5.70 -4.46
CA GLN A 299 -15.58 5.14 -3.14
C GLN A 299 -17.06 5.35 -2.81
N ILE A 300 -17.66 4.40 -2.07
CA ILE A 300 -19.00 4.53 -1.52
C ILE A 300 -19.01 4.11 -0.06
N THR A 301 -19.60 4.94 0.81
CA THR A 301 -19.72 4.63 2.24
C THR A 301 -21.02 5.17 2.85
N ASP A 302 -21.49 4.53 3.91
CA ASP A 302 -22.60 5.00 4.73
C ASP A 302 -22.19 6.22 5.56
N MET A 303 -23.10 7.18 5.70
CA MET A 303 -22.84 8.44 6.42
C MET A 303 -23.16 8.35 7.92
N ARG A 304 -24.05 7.43 8.31
CA ARG A 304 -24.49 7.23 9.69
C ARG A 304 -24.86 8.55 10.39
N ALA A 305 -24.51 8.66 11.68
CA ALA A 305 -24.72 9.84 12.52
C ALA A 305 -23.45 10.69 12.74
N SER A 306 -22.27 10.23 12.33
CA SER A 306 -20.99 10.94 12.52
C SER A 306 -19.98 10.59 11.45
N LEU A 307 -19.23 11.59 10.98
CA LEU A 307 -18.17 11.42 9.99
C LEU A 307 -16.80 11.25 10.66
N ALA A 308 -16.01 10.30 10.19
CA ALA A 308 -14.60 10.13 10.57
C ALA A 308 -13.72 10.25 9.32
N ILE A 309 -12.65 11.05 9.41
CA ILE A 309 -11.81 11.41 8.27
C ILE A 309 -10.96 10.24 7.73
N GLY A 310 -10.55 9.30 8.59
CA GLY A 310 -9.53 8.29 8.27
C GLY A 310 -9.79 7.47 7.02
N THR A 311 -10.92 6.77 6.97
CA THR A 311 -11.30 6.00 5.77
C THR A 311 -11.38 6.89 4.53
N PHE A 312 -11.96 8.08 4.66
CA PHE A 312 -12.15 8.96 3.51
C PHE A 312 -10.82 9.43 2.92
N VAL A 313 -9.81 9.74 3.75
CA VAL A 313 -8.50 10.18 3.26
C VAL A 313 -7.67 9.04 2.68
N HIS A 314 -7.79 7.82 3.23
CA HIS A 314 -7.17 6.63 2.65
C HIS A 314 -7.71 6.40 1.23
N GLU A 315 -9.03 6.39 1.09
CA GLU A 315 -9.70 6.23 -0.21
C GLU A 315 -9.41 7.37 -1.18
N SER A 316 -9.42 8.60 -0.68
CA SER A 316 -9.02 9.75 -1.48
C SER A 316 -7.58 9.63 -1.97
N GLY A 317 -6.70 9.02 -1.17
CA GLY A 317 -5.34 8.65 -1.56
C GLY A 317 -5.32 7.83 -2.84
N HIS A 318 -6.02 6.69 -2.88
CA HIS A 318 -6.16 5.88 -4.10
C HIS A 318 -6.71 6.68 -5.28
N LEU A 319 -7.79 7.42 -5.05
CA LEU A 319 -8.54 8.14 -6.08
C LEU A 319 -7.68 9.24 -6.75
N ILE A 320 -7.01 10.08 -5.96
CA ILE A 320 -6.30 11.24 -6.51
C ILE A 320 -4.85 10.93 -6.90
N THR A 321 -4.20 9.96 -6.26
CA THR A 321 -2.76 9.66 -6.46
C THR A 321 -2.47 8.32 -7.13
N ASN A 322 -3.43 7.39 -7.16
CA ASN A 322 -3.23 5.98 -7.51
C ASN A 322 -2.29 5.20 -6.59
N TRP A 323 -1.95 5.68 -5.39
CA TRP A 323 -1.17 4.88 -4.45
C TRP A 323 -1.85 3.53 -4.17
N PRO A 324 -1.09 2.44 -4.02
CA PRO A 324 -1.65 1.16 -3.60
C PRO A 324 -1.80 1.17 -2.07
N ASP A 325 -2.54 0.20 -1.56
CA ASP A 325 -2.47 -0.14 -0.14
C ASP A 325 -1.05 -0.60 0.23
N LEU A 326 -0.70 -0.50 1.51
CA LEU A 326 0.57 -0.96 2.09
C LEU A 326 0.41 -2.08 3.12
N TYR A 327 -0.84 -2.46 3.43
CA TYR A 327 -1.12 -3.67 4.19
C TYR A 327 -1.04 -4.92 3.30
N ASP A 328 -0.92 -6.07 3.94
CA ASP A 328 -0.95 -7.36 3.28
C ASP A 328 -2.39 -7.77 2.91
N TYR A 329 -2.58 -8.20 1.67
CA TYR A 329 -3.88 -8.59 1.16
C TYR A 329 -4.28 -10.04 1.45
N ASP A 330 -3.38 -10.99 1.66
CA ASP A 330 -3.76 -12.38 1.96
C ASP A 330 -3.81 -12.67 3.48
N GLY A 331 -3.23 -11.75 4.26
CA GLY A 331 -3.25 -11.74 5.71
C GLY A 331 -2.25 -12.70 6.34
N SER A 332 -1.20 -13.14 5.63
CA SER A 332 -0.07 -13.81 6.28
C SER A 332 0.77 -12.86 7.15
N SER A 333 0.68 -11.56 6.92
CA SER A 333 1.26 -10.50 7.74
C SER A 333 0.32 -9.30 7.95
N GLU A 334 0.82 -8.24 8.58
CA GLU A 334 0.15 -6.92 8.65
C GLU A 334 0.60 -5.98 7.52
N GLY A 335 1.55 -6.40 6.66
CA GLY A 335 2.27 -5.52 5.73
C GLY A 335 3.29 -4.64 6.44
N SER A 336 4.48 -4.49 5.85
CA SER A 336 5.67 -3.97 6.56
C SER A 336 5.54 -2.51 7.04
N VAL A 337 4.82 -1.64 6.32
CA VAL A 337 4.59 -0.25 6.77
C VAL A 337 3.57 -0.16 7.91
N ALA A 338 2.66 -1.14 8.01
CA ALA A 338 1.67 -1.28 9.08
C ALA A 338 1.00 0.05 9.49
N SER A 339 1.03 0.41 10.78
CA SER A 339 0.36 1.61 11.32
C SER A 339 1.07 2.92 11.00
N PHE A 340 2.28 2.90 10.44
CA PHE A 340 3.08 4.10 10.27
C PHE A 340 2.68 4.95 9.05
N GLY A 341 1.88 4.42 8.14
CA GLY A 341 1.40 5.12 6.95
C GLY A 341 -0.11 5.09 6.77
N VAL A 342 -0.68 6.16 6.21
CA VAL A 342 -2.12 6.26 5.90
C VAL A 342 -2.61 5.14 4.98
N MET A 343 -1.78 4.70 4.03
CA MET A 343 -2.10 3.62 3.09
C MET A 343 -1.94 2.22 3.71
N GLY A 344 -1.45 2.13 4.96
CA GLY A 344 -1.51 0.94 5.80
C GLY A 344 -2.65 1.07 6.81
N TYR A 345 -2.33 1.01 8.11
CA TYR A 345 -3.28 1.09 9.22
C TYR A 345 -3.35 2.44 9.92
N GLY A 346 -2.64 3.45 9.40
CA GLY A 346 -2.53 4.78 10.00
C GLY A 346 -3.83 5.60 10.11
N ALA A 347 -4.97 5.05 9.69
CA ALA A 347 -6.24 5.76 9.59
C ALA A 347 -7.47 5.05 10.24
N ILE A 348 -7.28 3.95 11.00
CA ILE A 348 -8.41 3.15 11.57
C ILE A 348 -8.36 2.77 13.05
N GLY A 349 -7.26 3.01 13.72
CA GLY A 349 -7.21 2.95 15.18
C GLY A 349 -8.22 3.90 15.86
N THR A 350 -8.40 3.68 17.16
CA THR A 350 -9.43 4.37 17.97
C THR A 350 -9.34 5.90 17.89
N THR A 351 -8.12 6.44 17.87
CA THR A 351 -7.84 7.87 17.81
C THR A 351 -7.43 8.32 16.41
N ASN A 352 -6.52 7.60 15.75
CA ASN A 352 -6.00 7.98 14.43
C ASN A 352 -7.07 7.96 13.32
N ARG A 353 -8.23 7.31 13.49
CA ARG A 353 -9.38 7.48 12.56
C ARG A 353 -9.89 8.92 12.46
N TYR A 354 -9.63 9.73 13.47
CA TYR A 354 -9.94 11.16 13.52
C TYR A 354 -8.70 12.05 13.27
N LYS A 355 -7.51 11.43 13.25
CA LYS A 355 -6.19 12.05 13.06
C LYS A 355 -5.24 11.10 12.31
N PRO A 356 -5.44 10.91 11.00
CA PRO A 356 -4.71 9.88 10.26
C PRO A 356 -3.23 10.20 10.17
N THR A 357 -2.35 9.20 10.18
CA THR A 357 -0.92 9.44 9.98
C THR A 357 -0.64 9.97 8.56
N PRO A 358 0.49 10.63 8.30
CA PRO A 358 0.88 11.00 6.94
C PRO A 358 1.11 9.77 6.02
N PRO A 359 1.09 9.95 4.69
CA PRO A 359 1.72 8.98 3.78
C PRO A 359 3.24 8.96 3.98
N VAL A 360 3.87 7.80 3.81
CA VAL A 360 5.33 7.62 3.94
C VAL A 360 6.12 8.43 2.90
N ALA A 361 7.39 8.74 3.19
CA ALA A 361 8.25 9.59 2.35
C ALA A 361 8.23 9.22 0.86
N HIS A 362 8.26 7.93 0.52
CA HIS A 362 8.20 7.49 -0.87
C HIS A 362 6.95 7.98 -1.61
N PHE A 363 5.78 7.90 -0.98
CA PHE A 363 4.52 8.35 -1.57
C PHE A 363 4.44 9.86 -1.72
N ARG A 364 4.94 10.60 -0.72
CA ARG A 364 5.08 12.06 -0.84
C ARG A 364 6.07 12.45 -1.93
N ALA A 365 7.17 11.73 -2.07
CA ALA A 365 8.17 11.96 -3.11
C ALA A 365 7.61 11.76 -4.52
N ILE A 366 6.95 10.63 -4.80
CA ILE A 366 6.37 10.36 -6.13
C ILE A 366 5.17 11.26 -6.46
N ALA A 367 4.52 11.85 -5.46
CA ALA A 367 3.47 12.85 -5.67
C ALA A 367 4.02 14.28 -5.88
N GLY A 368 5.33 14.50 -5.73
CA GLY A 368 5.98 15.81 -5.82
C GLY A 368 5.89 16.66 -4.55
N TRP A 369 5.44 16.07 -3.43
CA TRP A 369 5.20 16.79 -2.18
C TRP A 369 6.46 16.98 -1.34
N ASP A 370 7.38 16.03 -1.39
CA ASP A 370 8.68 16.17 -0.74
C ASP A 370 9.73 16.72 -1.72
N THR A 371 10.61 17.60 -1.24
CA THR A 371 11.91 17.84 -1.89
C THR A 371 12.88 16.75 -1.47
N VAL A 372 13.24 15.88 -2.42
CA VAL A 372 14.11 14.72 -2.17
C VAL A 372 15.58 15.06 -2.40
N THR A 373 16.43 14.75 -1.41
CA THR A 373 17.89 14.86 -1.55
C THR A 373 18.50 13.48 -1.76
N GLU A 374 19.12 13.26 -2.92
CA GLU A 374 19.86 12.03 -3.21
C GLU A 374 21.20 12.01 -2.45
N LEU A 375 21.40 10.95 -1.67
CA LEU A 375 22.56 10.72 -0.81
C LEU A 375 23.56 9.72 -1.39
N ASN A 376 23.20 8.93 -2.40
CA ASN A 376 24.13 7.95 -2.96
C ASN A 376 25.14 8.62 -3.91
N PRO A 377 26.45 8.63 -3.59
CA PRO A 377 27.46 9.22 -4.46
C PRO A 377 27.60 8.54 -5.83
N ALA A 378 27.18 7.27 -5.95
CA ALA A 378 27.14 6.56 -7.23
C ALA A 378 26.06 7.11 -8.19
N ILE A 379 25.08 7.83 -7.67
CA ILE A 379 23.98 8.45 -8.43
C ILE A 379 24.23 9.95 -8.60
N ASN A 380 24.67 10.62 -7.53
CA ASN A 380 24.97 12.04 -7.50
C ASN A 380 26.38 12.26 -6.94
N ALA A 381 27.34 12.62 -7.79
CA ALA A 381 28.72 12.87 -7.36
C ALA A 381 28.88 13.99 -6.31
N ASN A 382 27.88 14.86 -6.16
CA ASN A 382 27.82 15.92 -5.14
C ASN A 382 26.92 15.55 -3.96
N ALA A 383 26.60 14.27 -3.77
CA ALA A 383 25.76 13.81 -2.67
C ALA A 383 26.37 14.25 -1.31
N PRO A 384 25.57 14.84 -0.41
CA PRO A 384 26.06 15.22 0.91
C PRO A 384 26.35 13.97 1.75
N SER A 385 27.37 14.07 2.61
CA SER A 385 27.82 12.99 3.51
C SER A 385 28.27 13.56 4.85
N GLY A 386 28.57 12.68 5.82
CA GLY A 386 28.92 13.06 7.18
C GLY A 386 27.68 13.39 8.01
N ARG A 387 27.80 14.34 8.94
CA ARG A 387 26.69 14.71 9.85
C ARG A 387 25.61 15.49 9.12
N LEU A 388 24.42 14.88 8.99
CA LEU A 388 23.22 15.49 8.43
C LEU A 388 22.12 15.60 9.49
N SER A 389 21.03 16.27 9.12
CA SER A 389 19.83 16.36 9.96
C SER A 389 18.57 16.37 9.11
N HIS A 390 17.52 15.72 9.59
CA HIS A 390 16.18 15.78 9.02
C HIS A 390 15.20 16.33 10.07
N THR A 391 14.25 17.16 9.64
CA THR A 391 13.20 17.72 10.50
C THR A 391 11.86 17.12 10.10
N SER A 392 11.14 16.52 11.06
CA SER A 392 9.79 16.00 10.84
C SER A 392 8.88 17.07 10.26
N ASP A 393 8.05 16.68 9.28
CA ASP A 393 7.08 17.55 8.60
C ASP A 393 7.70 18.74 7.83
N SER A 394 9.00 18.69 7.48
CA SER A 394 9.69 19.73 6.70
C SER A 394 9.31 19.79 5.22
N GLY A 395 8.57 18.80 4.71
CA GLY A 395 8.34 18.61 3.27
C GLY A 395 9.62 18.23 2.51
N THR A 396 10.57 17.58 3.18
CA THR A 396 11.79 17.04 2.57
C THR A 396 11.99 15.58 2.95
N SER A 397 12.75 14.84 2.16
CA SER A 397 13.21 13.50 2.50
C SER A 397 14.57 13.24 1.88
N TYR A 398 15.30 12.28 2.45
CA TYR A 398 16.54 11.79 1.86
C TYR A 398 16.26 10.49 1.10
N LYS A 399 17.04 10.23 0.05
CA LYS A 399 16.95 9.01 -0.74
C LYS A 399 18.35 8.45 -1.02
N TRP A 400 18.49 7.14 -0.97
CA TRP A 400 19.67 6.40 -1.39
C TRP A 400 19.26 5.41 -2.50
N THR A 401 19.43 5.82 -3.76
CA THR A 401 18.95 5.03 -4.91
C THR A 401 19.91 3.88 -5.28
N ASN A 402 19.38 2.71 -5.64
CA ASN A 402 20.20 1.61 -6.16
C ASN A 402 20.71 1.91 -7.59
N PRO A 403 22.03 1.99 -7.83
CA PRO A 403 22.59 2.29 -9.15
C PRO A 403 22.35 1.19 -10.19
N ALA A 404 22.09 -0.05 -9.75
CA ALA A 404 21.80 -1.18 -10.62
C ALA A 404 20.29 -1.42 -10.85
N ASN A 405 19.42 -0.81 -10.02
CA ASN A 405 17.97 -0.98 -10.09
C ASN A 405 17.23 0.30 -9.69
N SER A 406 16.83 1.10 -10.67
CA SER A 406 16.19 2.41 -10.42
C SER A 406 14.85 2.34 -9.67
N ASN A 407 14.23 1.16 -9.54
CA ASN A 407 12.99 0.99 -8.78
C ASN A 407 13.24 0.78 -7.30
N GLU A 408 14.50 0.49 -6.92
CA GLU A 408 14.90 0.17 -5.57
C GLU A 408 15.68 1.32 -4.92
N ALA A 409 15.30 1.69 -3.70
CA ALA A 409 15.97 2.73 -2.94
C ALA A 409 15.64 2.65 -1.44
N PHE A 410 16.48 3.27 -0.62
CA PHE A 410 16.10 3.62 0.76
C PHE A 410 15.62 5.08 0.81
N TYR A 411 14.48 5.33 1.45
CA TYR A 411 14.04 6.67 1.82
C TYR A 411 14.22 6.89 3.32
N ILE A 412 14.68 8.06 3.73
CA ILE A 412 15.01 8.36 5.11
C ILE A 412 14.29 9.66 5.52
N GLU A 413 13.56 9.61 6.64
CA GLU A 413 12.85 10.75 7.22
C GLU A 413 12.81 10.67 8.76
N ALA A 414 12.75 11.82 9.44
CA ALA A 414 12.45 11.87 10.86
C ALA A 414 10.94 11.88 11.06
N ILE A 415 10.46 11.07 12.01
CA ILE A 415 9.08 11.06 12.51
C ILE A 415 9.11 11.52 13.96
N HIS A 416 8.41 12.61 14.26
CA HIS A 416 8.24 13.10 15.63
C HIS A 416 6.76 13.09 16.01
N LYS A 417 6.42 12.55 17.18
CA LYS A 417 5.03 12.39 17.67
C LYS A 417 4.39 13.72 18.06
N SER A 418 4.15 14.56 17.07
CA SER A 418 3.55 15.88 17.16
C SER A 418 2.76 16.18 15.88
N GLY A 419 1.88 17.19 15.92
CA GLY A 419 1.11 17.58 14.73
C GLY A 419 0.36 16.41 14.09
N GLN A 420 0.55 16.21 12.78
CA GLN A 420 -0.07 15.12 12.01
C GLN A 420 0.44 13.72 12.42
N ASN A 421 1.65 13.64 12.96
CA ASN A 421 2.28 12.42 13.45
C ASN A 421 1.96 12.11 14.91
N SER A 422 1.07 12.86 15.57
CA SER A 422 0.79 12.72 17.01
C SER A 422 0.28 11.33 17.43
N GLU A 423 -0.34 10.58 16.52
CA GLU A 423 -0.86 9.23 16.77
C GLU A 423 0.06 8.11 16.24
N GLN A 424 1.30 8.42 15.82
CA GLN A 424 2.29 7.41 15.43
C GLN A 424 2.66 6.52 16.63
N LEU A 425 2.96 5.24 16.38
CA LEU A 425 3.32 4.30 17.45
C LEU A 425 4.69 4.63 18.04
N ASP A 426 5.62 5.09 17.20
CA ASP A 426 6.98 5.46 17.57
C ASP A 426 7.39 6.85 17.04
N GLN A 427 8.56 7.34 17.46
CA GLN A 427 9.26 8.51 16.94
C GLN A 427 10.76 8.24 16.84
N GLY A 428 11.37 8.69 15.77
CA GLY A 428 12.76 8.38 15.47
C GLY A 428 13.06 8.62 13.99
N LEU A 429 14.17 8.08 13.52
CA LEU A 429 14.53 8.07 12.11
C LEU A 429 13.89 6.85 11.45
N ALA A 430 12.96 7.08 10.52
CA ALA A 430 12.38 6.05 9.68
C ALA A 430 13.26 5.80 8.46
N VAL A 431 13.45 4.53 8.11
CA VAL A 431 14.11 4.11 6.88
C VAL A 431 13.15 3.17 6.14
N TRP A 432 12.80 3.55 4.90
CA TRP A 432 11.89 2.80 4.04
C TRP A 432 12.67 2.17 2.89
N HIS A 433 12.75 0.84 2.83
CA HIS A 433 13.32 0.12 1.69
C HIS A 433 12.23 -0.13 0.66
N VAL A 434 12.29 0.59 -0.45
CA VAL A 434 11.28 0.58 -1.51
C VAL A 434 11.80 -0.23 -2.68
N ASP A 435 10.98 -1.12 -3.25
CA ASP A 435 11.12 -1.61 -4.62
C ASP A 435 9.74 -1.73 -5.28
N SER A 436 9.48 -0.92 -6.31
CA SER A 436 8.20 -0.92 -7.03
C SER A 436 7.87 -2.21 -7.79
N ARG A 437 8.73 -3.23 -7.78
CA ARG A 437 8.39 -4.57 -8.28
C ARG A 437 7.97 -5.53 -7.16
N GLY A 438 8.12 -5.14 -5.91
CA GLY A 438 7.70 -5.90 -4.74
C GLY A 438 6.17 -6.06 -4.63
N SER A 439 5.73 -6.77 -3.60
CA SER A 439 4.32 -7.04 -3.32
C SER A 439 4.08 -7.16 -1.83
N ASN A 440 3.11 -6.43 -1.27
CA ASN A 440 2.86 -6.44 0.18
C ASN A 440 2.40 -7.79 0.74
N SER A 441 1.91 -8.70 -0.12
CA SER A 441 1.65 -10.12 0.21
C SER A 441 2.87 -11.02 -0.01
N ASN A 442 4.06 -10.44 -0.01
CA ASN A 442 5.32 -11.15 0.06
C ASN A 442 6.15 -10.48 1.15
N GLU A 443 6.16 -11.08 2.33
CA GLU A 443 6.84 -10.58 3.53
C GLU A 443 8.36 -10.46 3.33
N TRP A 444 8.90 -11.03 2.26
CA TRP A 444 10.33 -11.02 1.98
C TRP A 444 10.70 -10.18 0.75
N TYR A 445 9.70 -9.57 0.10
CA TYR A 445 9.88 -8.61 -0.98
C TYR A 445 8.64 -7.71 -1.11
N PRO A 446 8.31 -6.95 -0.04
CA PRO A 446 7.19 -6.00 -0.08
C PRO A 446 7.49 -4.85 -1.03
N TYR A 447 6.47 -4.10 -1.43
CA TYR A 447 6.69 -2.86 -2.19
C TYR A 447 7.50 -1.86 -1.36
N ILE A 448 7.14 -1.73 -0.09
CA ILE A 448 7.85 -0.91 0.88
C ILE A 448 8.04 -1.74 2.14
N GLN A 449 9.29 -1.94 2.54
CA GLN A 449 9.66 -2.44 3.84
C GLN A 449 9.98 -1.25 4.76
N MET A 450 9.43 -1.26 5.97
CA MET A 450 9.98 -0.46 7.06
C MET A 450 11.20 -1.20 7.61
N GLU A 451 12.34 -0.54 7.64
CA GLU A 451 13.52 -1.08 8.30
C GLU A 451 13.36 -0.88 9.80
N HIS A 452 13.07 -1.95 10.52
CA HIS A 452 12.77 -1.93 11.96
C HIS A 452 14.03 -1.71 12.80
N GLY A 453 14.09 -0.63 13.57
CA GLY A 453 15.24 -0.28 14.43
C GLY A 453 15.66 -1.38 15.40
N ASP A 454 14.72 -2.19 15.86
CA ASP A 454 14.93 -3.32 16.79
C ASP A 454 15.26 -4.66 16.12
N GLY A 455 15.14 -4.77 14.80
CA GLY A 455 15.38 -6.03 14.09
C GLY A 455 14.21 -7.02 14.08
N ASN A 456 13.07 -6.74 14.71
CA ASN A 456 12.06 -7.75 15.06
C ASN A 456 11.10 -8.10 13.92
N ARG A 457 10.81 -7.15 13.02
CA ARG A 457 9.89 -7.33 11.87
C ARG A 457 8.51 -7.83 12.31
N ASP A 458 7.99 -7.22 13.37
CA ASP A 458 6.76 -7.67 14.01
C ASP A 458 5.51 -7.61 13.11
N PRO A 459 5.33 -6.60 12.24
CA PRO A 459 4.29 -6.61 11.22
C PRO A 459 4.39 -7.79 10.24
N GLU A 460 5.58 -8.10 9.76
CA GLU A 460 5.81 -9.20 8.81
C GLU A 460 5.63 -10.58 9.46
N TYR A 461 5.83 -10.69 10.78
CA TYR A 461 5.52 -11.89 11.55
C TYR A 461 4.14 -11.90 12.19
N LYS A 462 3.29 -10.91 11.87
CA LYS A 462 1.91 -10.81 12.36
C LYS A 462 1.80 -10.81 13.88
N ARG A 463 2.79 -10.21 14.56
CA ARG A 463 2.82 -10.11 16.02
C ARG A 463 2.07 -8.86 16.50
N ASN A 464 2.29 -7.74 15.83
CA ASN A 464 1.63 -6.46 16.07
C ASN A 464 1.64 -5.63 14.77
N ARG A 465 1.12 -4.40 14.83
CA ARG A 465 1.09 -3.46 13.69
C ARG A 465 2.13 -2.33 13.84
N GLY A 466 3.22 -2.68 14.49
CA GLY A 466 4.26 -1.80 15.00
C GLY A 466 4.18 -1.58 16.51
N ASP A 467 5.25 -1.03 17.05
CA ASP A 467 5.40 -0.61 18.45
C ASP A 467 6.37 0.58 18.60
N GLY A 468 6.90 0.79 19.81
CA GLY A 468 7.73 1.94 20.16
C GLY A 468 9.24 1.71 20.03
N SER A 469 9.65 0.68 19.30
CA SER A 469 11.06 0.38 19.00
C SER A 469 11.33 0.16 17.51
N ASP A 470 10.37 0.47 16.66
CA ASP A 470 10.44 0.26 15.21
C ASP A 470 11.27 1.32 14.48
N LEU A 471 11.36 2.54 15.00
CA LEU A 471 12.14 3.62 14.39
C LEU A 471 13.52 3.72 15.05
N PHE A 472 14.52 4.13 14.28
CA PHE A 472 15.88 4.23 14.79
C PHE A 472 16.05 5.43 15.71
N ASP A 473 16.71 5.21 16.85
CA ASP A 473 17.05 6.22 17.85
C ASP A 473 18.56 6.21 18.18
N VAL A 474 18.95 6.81 19.31
CA VAL A 474 20.36 6.95 19.74
C VAL A 474 21.14 5.63 19.83
N ALA A 475 20.47 4.51 20.07
CA ALA A 475 21.11 3.19 20.13
C ALA A 475 21.18 2.49 18.76
N GLY A 476 20.49 3.05 17.75
CA GLY A 476 20.32 2.44 16.45
C GLY A 476 21.47 2.72 15.47
N GLU A 477 21.80 1.71 14.66
CA GLU A 477 22.62 1.86 13.47
C GLU A 477 21.97 1.11 12.31
N PHE A 478 21.99 1.72 11.13
CA PHE A 478 21.51 1.09 9.90
C PHE A 478 22.69 0.82 8.97
N THR A 479 23.07 -0.45 8.87
CA THR A 479 24.25 -0.89 8.10
C THR A 479 23.97 -2.22 7.42
N GLN A 480 24.90 -2.75 6.62
CA GLN A 480 24.75 -4.09 6.05
C GLN A 480 24.56 -5.22 7.08
N ALA A 481 24.93 -4.99 8.35
CA ALA A 481 24.89 -6.01 9.40
C ALA A 481 23.93 -5.68 10.55
N LEU A 482 23.39 -4.46 10.60
CA LEU A 482 22.55 -3.95 11.69
C LEU A 482 21.29 -3.28 11.13
N PRO A 483 20.13 -3.40 11.79
CA PRO A 483 19.92 -4.05 13.10
C PRO A 483 20.06 -5.58 13.13
N ASN A 484 19.95 -6.26 11.98
CA ASN A 484 20.28 -7.69 11.91
C ASN A 484 21.01 -8.08 10.60
N ALA A 485 21.95 -9.02 10.70
CA ALA A 485 22.83 -9.42 9.60
C ALA A 485 22.22 -10.49 8.65
N GLN A 486 20.90 -10.50 8.48
CA GLN A 486 20.24 -11.48 7.61
C GLN A 486 20.36 -11.02 6.14
N THR A 487 21.25 -11.65 5.38
CA THR A 487 21.60 -11.31 3.99
C THR A 487 20.46 -11.45 2.99
N SER A 488 19.45 -12.21 3.37
CA SER A 488 18.11 -12.17 2.81
C SER A 488 17.22 -12.12 4.05
N ARG A 489 16.12 -11.35 4.03
CA ARG A 489 15.05 -11.45 5.04
C ARG A 489 15.25 -10.64 6.33
N GLY A 490 16.24 -9.76 6.37
CA GLY A 490 16.55 -8.93 7.54
C GLY A 490 15.99 -7.51 7.46
N THR A 491 16.34 -6.74 8.49
CA THR A 491 16.38 -5.28 8.41
C THR A 491 17.84 -4.84 8.48
N ASN A 492 18.31 -4.28 7.38
CA ASN A 492 19.69 -3.87 7.14
C ASN A 492 19.80 -3.10 5.81
N ALA A 493 20.97 -2.48 5.61
CA ALA A 493 21.27 -1.71 4.41
C ALA A 493 21.77 -2.57 3.23
N LEU A 494 21.17 -3.73 2.98
CA LEU A 494 21.45 -4.54 1.78
C LEU A 494 20.40 -4.28 0.70
N TRP A 495 20.80 -4.35 -0.56
CA TRP A 495 19.83 -4.46 -1.65
C TRP A 495 19.09 -5.80 -1.60
N TRP A 496 17.93 -5.89 -2.25
CA TRP A 496 17.10 -7.10 -2.30
C TRP A 496 17.81 -8.32 -2.91
N ASN A 497 18.84 -8.09 -3.74
CA ASN A 497 19.69 -9.16 -4.27
C ASN A 497 20.77 -9.63 -3.26
N GLY A 498 20.82 -9.05 -2.06
CA GLY A 498 21.76 -9.34 -0.98
C GLY A 498 23.10 -8.61 -1.07
N SER A 499 23.34 -7.77 -2.09
CA SER A 499 24.57 -7.00 -2.19
C SER A 499 24.56 -5.78 -1.27
N ASP A 500 25.74 -5.37 -0.80
CA ASP A 500 25.88 -4.21 0.07
C ASP A 500 25.45 -2.94 -0.64
N SER A 501 24.52 -2.17 -0.06
CA SER A 501 24.09 -0.91 -0.66
C SER A 501 25.12 0.21 -0.59
N GLY A 502 26.14 0.04 0.25
CA GLY A 502 27.12 1.06 0.60
C GLY A 502 26.60 2.13 1.56
N LEU A 503 25.30 2.11 1.90
CA LEU A 503 24.69 3.02 2.89
C LEU A 503 25.05 2.61 4.31
N ARG A 504 25.48 3.56 5.12
CA ARG A 504 25.61 3.42 6.57
C ARG A 504 25.01 4.66 7.24
N ILE A 505 24.15 4.43 8.22
CA ILE A 505 23.60 5.48 9.09
C ILE A 505 24.01 5.17 10.53
N ARG A 506 24.70 6.12 11.17
CA ARG A 506 25.23 6.01 12.54
C ARG A 506 24.97 7.28 13.34
N ASP A 507 25.31 7.24 14.63
CA ASP A 507 25.29 8.38 15.54
C ASP A 507 23.94 9.11 15.56
N ILE A 508 22.84 8.38 15.41
CA ILE A 508 21.50 8.96 15.37
C ILE A 508 21.26 9.67 16.71
N SER A 509 20.69 10.87 16.70
CA SER A 509 20.39 11.60 17.94
C SER A 509 19.14 11.04 18.62
N ASP A 510 18.90 11.44 19.87
CA ASP A 510 17.62 11.15 20.55
C ASP A 510 16.41 11.59 19.70
N PRO A 511 15.27 10.88 19.80
CA PRO A 511 14.05 11.26 19.12
C PRO A 511 13.62 12.69 19.45
N ALA A 512 13.50 13.52 18.41
CA ALA A 512 13.15 14.93 18.51
C ALA A 512 12.52 15.39 17.19
N GLN A 513 12.02 16.63 17.14
CA GLN A 513 11.50 17.21 15.90
C GLN A 513 12.55 17.25 14.79
N THR A 514 13.81 17.53 15.15
CA THR A 514 14.96 17.44 14.24
C THR A 514 15.89 16.35 14.75
N ILE A 515 16.12 15.34 13.93
CA ILE A 515 17.05 14.25 14.20
C ILE A 515 18.31 14.49 13.39
N SER A 516 19.46 14.29 14.02
CA SER A 516 20.75 14.33 13.34
C SER A 516 21.40 12.95 13.32
N PHE A 517 22.08 12.62 12.24
CA PHE A 517 22.68 11.31 12.00
C PHE A 517 23.89 11.47 11.08
N THR A 518 24.81 10.51 11.12
CA THR A 518 25.99 10.47 10.27
C THR A 518 25.72 9.53 9.10
N ILE A 519 25.84 10.04 7.87
CA ILE A 519 25.85 9.24 6.64
C ILE A 519 27.30 8.93 6.27
N GLU A 520 27.62 7.66 6.24
CA GLU A 520 28.87 7.17 5.66
C GLU A 520 28.54 6.38 4.40
N SER A 521 29.30 6.64 3.34
CA SER A 521 29.31 5.81 2.16
C SER A 521 30.57 4.96 2.22
N THR A 522 30.44 3.65 2.27
CA THR A 522 31.52 2.83 1.72
C THR A 522 31.32 2.92 0.22
N THR A 523 32.18 3.67 -0.48
CA THR A 523 32.22 3.64 -1.94
C THR A 523 32.12 2.18 -2.35
N GLN A 524 31.02 1.80 -3.03
CA GLN A 524 31.06 0.53 -3.76
C GLN A 524 32.33 0.58 -4.60
N PRO A 525 33.17 -0.46 -4.59
CA PRO A 525 34.32 -0.46 -5.48
C PRO A 525 33.77 -0.18 -6.88
N GLU A 526 34.26 0.89 -7.51
CA GLU A 526 34.00 1.14 -8.93
C GLU A 526 34.13 -0.21 -9.65
N PRO A 527 33.18 -0.61 -10.49
CA PRO A 527 33.26 -1.88 -11.17
C PRO A 527 34.64 -1.94 -11.86
N ASP A 528 35.42 -2.97 -11.51
CA ASP A 528 36.77 -3.09 -12.02
C ASP A 528 36.67 -3.02 -13.55
N THR A 529 37.36 -2.04 -14.13
CA THR A 529 37.31 -1.80 -15.57
C THR A 529 38.61 -2.25 -16.18
N TYR A 530 38.52 -3.25 -17.06
CA TYR A 530 39.64 -3.78 -17.82
C TYR A 530 39.48 -3.38 -19.28
N THR A 531 40.56 -2.89 -19.88
CA THR A 531 40.59 -2.51 -21.29
C THR A 531 41.74 -3.21 -21.99
N GLY A 532 41.55 -3.52 -23.27
CA GLY A 532 42.56 -4.17 -24.08
C GLY A 532 42.19 -4.11 -25.55
N THR A 533 43.06 -4.65 -26.40
CA THR A 533 42.83 -4.75 -27.85
C THR A 533 43.01 -6.20 -28.28
N LEU A 534 42.05 -6.72 -29.02
CA LEU A 534 42.08 -8.06 -29.60
C LEU A 534 42.28 -7.99 -31.11
N SER A 535 43.16 -8.84 -31.62
CA SER A 535 43.19 -9.21 -33.04
C SER A 535 42.11 -10.28 -33.32
N ASP A 536 41.82 -10.52 -34.60
CA ASP A 536 40.92 -11.60 -35.03
C ASP A 536 41.37 -12.95 -34.42
N LYS A 537 40.42 -13.68 -33.83
CA LYS A 537 40.65 -14.96 -33.13
C LYS A 537 41.53 -14.90 -31.89
N GLN A 538 41.83 -13.71 -31.35
CA GLN A 538 42.61 -13.55 -30.11
C GLN A 538 41.71 -13.61 -28.87
N SER A 539 42.25 -14.07 -27.75
CA SER A 539 41.64 -13.94 -26.42
C SER A 539 42.48 -13.10 -25.46
N ALA A 540 41.82 -12.43 -24.52
CA ALA A 540 42.42 -11.84 -23.33
C ALA A 540 41.86 -12.51 -22.07
N ILE A 541 42.71 -12.62 -21.04
CA ILE A 541 42.33 -13.13 -19.72
C ILE A 541 42.26 -11.96 -18.76
N GLU A 542 41.17 -11.85 -18.02
CA GLU A 542 40.98 -10.80 -17.01
C GLU A 542 40.73 -11.41 -15.62
N PRO A 543 41.22 -10.79 -14.55
CA PRO A 543 41.86 -9.46 -14.50
C PRO A 543 43.35 -9.49 -14.86
N ASN A 544 43.82 -8.58 -15.73
CA ASN A 544 45.23 -8.33 -16.07
C ASN A 544 46.06 -9.60 -16.40
N GLY A 545 45.49 -10.53 -17.15
CA GLY A 545 46.14 -11.79 -17.52
C GLY A 545 46.18 -12.85 -16.40
N THR A 546 45.53 -12.60 -15.27
CA THR A 546 45.53 -13.49 -14.10
C THR A 546 44.11 -13.91 -13.68
N TRP A 547 43.96 -14.32 -12.43
CA TRP A 547 42.72 -14.74 -11.78
C TRP A 547 42.60 -14.05 -10.42
N PHE A 548 41.42 -14.14 -9.80
CA PHE A 548 41.16 -13.64 -8.46
C PHE A 548 40.47 -14.69 -7.59
N GLN A 549 40.64 -14.58 -6.27
CA GLN A 549 39.88 -15.36 -5.30
C GLN A 549 38.59 -14.62 -4.96
N TYR A 550 37.49 -15.35 -4.86
CA TYR A 550 36.16 -14.81 -4.58
C TYR A 550 35.50 -15.56 -3.44
N GLY A 551 34.89 -14.82 -2.50
CA GLY A 551 34.20 -15.38 -1.33
C GLY A 551 32.89 -16.10 -1.68
N GLY A 552 32.37 -15.87 -2.89
CA GLY A 552 31.02 -16.24 -3.29
C GLY A 552 30.10 -15.02 -3.26
N GLY A 553 29.05 -15.04 -4.09
CA GLY A 553 28.24 -13.87 -4.39
C GLY A 553 27.92 -13.79 -5.89
N THR A 554 27.50 -12.63 -6.36
CA THR A 554 27.13 -12.44 -7.77
C THR A 554 28.25 -11.74 -8.53
N ILE A 555 28.71 -12.33 -9.62
CA ILE A 555 29.63 -11.71 -10.57
C ILE A 555 28.81 -11.18 -11.75
N GLY A 556 28.84 -9.87 -11.95
CA GLY A 556 28.26 -9.19 -13.11
C GLY A 556 29.35 -8.72 -14.07
N LEU A 557 29.21 -9.05 -15.35
CA LEU A 557 30.11 -8.61 -16.41
C LEU A 557 29.35 -7.87 -17.50
N SER A 558 29.95 -6.78 -18.00
CA SER A 558 29.49 -6.05 -19.18
C SER A 558 30.69 -5.77 -20.09
N LEU A 559 30.64 -6.31 -21.31
CA LEU A 559 31.66 -6.16 -22.34
C LEU A 559 31.12 -5.25 -23.44
N SER A 560 31.97 -4.35 -23.92
CA SER A 560 31.70 -3.54 -25.12
C SER A 560 32.94 -3.45 -26.00
N GLY A 561 32.78 -3.57 -27.31
CA GLY A 561 33.81 -3.39 -28.32
C GLY A 561 33.29 -2.68 -29.58
N PRO A 562 34.04 -2.66 -30.69
CA PRO A 562 33.63 -1.97 -31.92
C PRO A 562 32.55 -2.74 -32.67
N ALA A 563 31.66 -2.04 -33.37
CA ALA A 563 30.58 -2.65 -34.16
C ALA A 563 31.07 -3.55 -35.33
N SER A 564 32.36 -3.45 -35.68
CA SER A 564 33.01 -4.26 -36.70
C SER A 564 33.56 -5.61 -36.20
N ALA A 565 33.32 -5.95 -34.93
CA ALA A 565 33.81 -7.17 -34.31
C ALA A 565 32.69 -7.93 -33.59
N ASP A 566 32.96 -9.21 -33.34
CA ASP A 566 32.14 -10.17 -32.63
C ASP A 566 32.98 -10.71 -31.47
N PHE A 567 32.67 -10.24 -30.25
CA PHE A 567 33.47 -10.54 -29.05
C PHE A 567 32.64 -11.33 -28.06
N ASP A 568 33.12 -12.53 -27.73
CA ASP A 568 32.50 -13.41 -26.75
C ASP A 568 33.06 -13.16 -25.34
N LEU A 569 32.24 -13.46 -24.34
CA LEU A 569 32.59 -13.32 -22.93
C LEU A 569 32.38 -14.63 -22.17
N LYS A 570 33.33 -15.00 -21.31
CA LYS A 570 33.26 -16.23 -20.48
C LYS A 570 33.69 -15.96 -19.06
N ILE A 571 33.06 -16.68 -18.12
CA ILE A 571 33.54 -16.83 -16.74
C ILE A 571 34.09 -18.24 -16.60
N GLU A 572 35.31 -18.37 -16.09
CA GLU A 572 35.91 -19.64 -15.75
C GLU A 572 36.20 -19.74 -14.25
N LYS A 573 35.93 -20.91 -13.66
CA LYS A 573 36.25 -21.26 -12.28
C LYS A 573 37.38 -22.29 -12.25
N TRP A 574 38.35 -22.13 -11.35
CA TRP A 574 39.35 -23.16 -11.10
C TRP A 574 38.74 -24.34 -10.36
N SER A 575 38.73 -25.52 -11.00
CA SER A 575 38.18 -26.74 -10.43
C SER A 575 38.92 -27.97 -10.98
N ASN A 576 39.28 -28.90 -10.10
CA ASN A 576 40.01 -30.13 -10.43
C ASN A 576 41.31 -29.89 -11.21
N GLY A 577 42.09 -28.88 -10.81
CA GLY A 577 43.39 -28.58 -11.41
C GLY A 577 43.34 -27.93 -12.80
N ARG A 578 42.17 -27.45 -13.24
CA ARG A 578 42.00 -26.73 -14.52
C ARG A 578 40.94 -25.64 -14.42
N TRP A 579 41.01 -24.65 -15.32
CA TRP A 579 39.95 -23.68 -15.53
C TRP A 579 38.78 -24.33 -16.26
N GLN A 580 37.56 -24.15 -15.75
CA GLN A 580 36.34 -24.67 -16.34
C GLN A 580 35.36 -23.53 -16.57
N GLN A 581 34.81 -23.44 -17.77
CA GLN A 581 33.76 -22.49 -18.08
C GLN A 581 32.53 -22.74 -17.20
N VAL A 582 32.07 -21.69 -16.51
CA VAL A 582 30.89 -21.73 -15.64
C VAL A 582 29.79 -20.79 -16.09
N ALA A 583 30.10 -19.81 -16.95
CA ALA A 583 29.13 -18.96 -17.63
C ALA A 583 29.72 -18.43 -18.95
N ILE A 584 28.84 -18.07 -19.88
CA ILE A 584 29.22 -17.63 -21.23
C ILE A 584 28.13 -16.75 -21.86
N SER A 585 28.55 -15.81 -22.70
CA SER A 585 27.69 -15.01 -23.59
C SER A 585 28.43 -14.84 -24.93
N GLU A 586 27.75 -15.21 -26.01
CA GLU A 586 28.29 -15.36 -27.38
C GLU A 586 27.26 -14.84 -28.41
N SER A 587 26.74 -13.62 -28.19
CA SER A 587 25.91 -12.97 -29.20
C SER A 587 26.78 -12.60 -30.41
N PRO A 588 26.25 -12.51 -31.65
CA PRO A 588 27.03 -12.14 -32.82
C PRO A 588 27.31 -10.61 -32.85
N SER A 589 27.88 -10.08 -31.78
CA SER A 589 28.17 -8.66 -31.57
C SER A 589 29.37 -8.49 -30.65
N SER A 590 29.89 -7.27 -30.53
CA SER A 590 30.97 -6.97 -29.57
C SER A 590 30.45 -6.50 -28.20
N THR A 591 29.16 -6.68 -27.92
CA THR A 591 28.53 -6.33 -26.65
C THR A 591 27.98 -7.57 -25.97
N GLU A 592 28.52 -7.91 -24.81
CA GLU A 592 28.12 -9.10 -24.06
C GLU A 592 27.82 -8.76 -22.61
N SER A 593 26.96 -9.57 -21.98
CA SER A 593 26.69 -9.42 -20.55
C SER A 593 26.49 -10.78 -19.89
N ILE A 594 27.05 -10.95 -18.69
CA ILE A 594 26.87 -12.16 -17.88
C ILE A 594 26.51 -11.74 -16.47
N ASN A 595 25.52 -12.40 -15.88
CA ASN A 595 25.22 -12.31 -14.46
C ASN A 595 25.26 -13.72 -13.86
N TYR A 596 26.21 -13.99 -12.96
CA TYR A 596 26.53 -15.34 -12.50
C TYR A 596 26.63 -15.42 -10.97
N ASN A 597 25.85 -16.33 -10.37
CA ASN A 597 25.93 -16.64 -8.94
C ASN A 597 27.11 -17.58 -8.68
N ALA A 598 28.21 -17.02 -8.20
CA ALA A 598 29.44 -17.70 -7.89
C ALA A 598 29.45 -18.26 -6.46
N SER A 599 29.96 -19.47 -6.31
CA SER A 599 30.37 -20.02 -5.01
C SER A 599 31.79 -19.58 -4.67
N SER A 600 32.25 -19.76 -3.44
CA SER A 600 33.65 -19.49 -3.10
C SER A 600 34.61 -20.27 -4.02
N GLY A 601 35.71 -19.62 -4.43
CA GLY A 601 36.74 -20.23 -5.28
C GLY A 601 37.57 -19.20 -6.04
N TYR A 602 38.30 -19.68 -7.04
CA TYR A 602 39.11 -18.83 -7.93
C TYR A 602 38.45 -18.70 -9.28
N TYR A 603 38.43 -17.46 -9.80
CA TYR A 603 37.73 -17.10 -11.03
C TYR A 603 38.63 -16.28 -11.95
N ARG A 604 38.36 -16.39 -13.25
CA ARG A 604 38.90 -15.49 -14.29
C ARG A 604 37.86 -15.29 -15.39
N PHE A 605 38.06 -14.26 -16.20
CA PHE A 605 37.21 -13.94 -17.34
C PHE A 605 38.00 -14.10 -18.62
N VAL A 606 37.31 -14.50 -19.69
CA VAL A 606 37.89 -14.59 -21.03
C VAL A 606 37.08 -13.69 -21.95
N VAL A 607 37.75 -12.72 -22.56
CA VAL A 607 37.23 -11.95 -23.68
C VAL A 607 37.84 -12.53 -24.94
N TYR A 608 37.02 -12.98 -25.88
CA TYR A 608 37.50 -13.67 -27.09
C TYR A 608 36.94 -13.01 -28.34
N SER A 609 37.80 -12.74 -29.33
CA SER A 609 37.35 -12.30 -30.65
C SER A 609 36.92 -13.51 -31.47
N TYR A 610 35.61 -13.72 -31.60
CA TYR A 610 35.07 -14.68 -32.55
C TYR A 610 35.31 -14.24 -33.99
N SER A 611 35.14 -12.95 -34.29
CA SER A 611 35.56 -12.37 -35.56
C SER A 611 35.83 -10.87 -35.46
N GLY A 612 36.75 -10.36 -36.28
CA GLY A 612 37.12 -8.95 -36.30
C GLY A 612 38.15 -8.56 -35.23
N ALA A 613 38.47 -7.27 -35.15
CA ALA A 613 39.51 -6.77 -34.25
C ALA A 613 39.14 -5.41 -33.67
N GLY A 614 39.72 -5.08 -32.52
CA GLY A 614 39.65 -3.76 -31.93
C GLY A 614 39.71 -3.76 -30.41
N SER A 615 39.48 -2.58 -29.83
CA SER A 615 39.53 -2.37 -28.39
C SER A 615 38.27 -2.89 -27.69
N TYR A 616 38.41 -3.52 -26.54
CA TYR A 616 37.30 -3.83 -25.65
C TYR A 616 37.39 -3.04 -24.33
N THR A 617 36.23 -2.89 -23.70
CA THR A 617 36.09 -2.48 -22.29
C THR A 617 35.24 -3.53 -21.60
N LEU A 618 35.77 -4.14 -20.54
CA LEU A 618 35.08 -5.07 -19.66
C LEU A 618 34.88 -4.41 -18.30
N ARG A 619 33.63 -4.23 -17.89
CA ARG A 619 33.26 -3.78 -16.53
C ARG A 619 32.84 -4.99 -15.70
N VAL A 620 33.38 -5.08 -14.49
CA VAL A 620 33.18 -6.22 -13.57
C VAL A 620 32.63 -5.72 -12.24
N SER A 621 31.46 -6.21 -11.85
CA SER A 621 30.97 -6.16 -10.47
C SER A 621 31.16 -7.53 -9.81
N LYS A 622 31.75 -7.55 -8.62
CA LYS A 622 32.00 -8.76 -7.84
C LYS A 622 31.92 -8.43 -6.35
#